data_AF-A0A4U3AWK5-F1
#
_entry.id   AF-A0A4U3AWK5-F1
#
_cell.length_a   1.000
_cell.length_b   1.000
_cell.length_c   1.000
_cell.angle_alpha   90.00
_cell.angle_beta   90.00
_cell.angle_gamma   90.00
#
_symmetry.space_group_name_H-M   'P 1'
#
loop_
_entity.id
_entity.type
_entity.pdbx_description
1 polymer ?
#
loop_
_entity_poly.entity_id
_entity_poly.type
_entity_poly.pdbx_seq_one_letter_code
_entity_poly.pdbx_strand_id
1 'polypeptide(L)'
;MKKVERINTIMRYINNRFHFTISEIIREFNISRSTAIRDIREIEAMGMPLVAEVGRTGGYFVMHNSILPVVRFTDNEVKALFIAFMATRNQQLPYLKSRQSLAEKLLGLISETQQDDIVLLNQLLLFEGTNPHNPDLLELSDLPHPLLEKLIQMLLLDSHLLITIKEEK
;
A
#
# COMPACT_ATOMS: atom_id res chain seq x y z
N MET A 1 -10.28 14.51 19.60
CA MET A 1 -10.32 13.84 18.28
C MET A 1 -11.77 13.69 17.85
N LYS A 2 -12.10 14.00 16.58
CA LYS A 2 -13.46 13.83 16.07
C LYS A 2 -13.78 12.34 15.93
N LYS A 3 -15.07 11.96 16.03
CA LYS A 3 -15.50 10.54 15.98
C LYS A 3 -15.01 9.82 14.71
N VAL A 4 -15.18 10.44 13.54
CA VAL A 4 -14.79 9.87 12.24
C VAL A 4 -13.29 9.61 12.17
N GLU A 5 -12.47 10.59 12.56
CA GLU A 5 -11.01 10.45 12.63
C GLU A 5 -10.60 9.32 13.57
N ARG A 6 -11.26 9.21 14.73
CA ARG A 6 -11.01 8.15 15.70
C ARG A 6 -11.30 6.78 15.12
N ILE A 7 -12.47 6.59 14.52
CA ILE A 7 -12.87 5.32 13.91
C ILE A 7 -11.88 4.91 12.81
N ASN A 8 -11.51 5.82 11.91
CA ASN A 8 -10.52 5.55 10.87
C ASN A 8 -9.16 5.16 11.44
N THR A 9 -8.72 5.84 12.50
CA THR A 9 -7.44 5.56 13.14
C THR A 9 -7.46 4.21 13.87
N ILE A 10 -8.57 3.87 14.55
CA ILE A 10 -8.77 2.56 15.19
C ILE A 10 -8.78 1.44 14.13
N MET A 11 -9.49 1.61 13.02
CA MET A 11 -9.49 0.63 11.92
C MET A 11 -8.07 0.33 11.43
N ARG A 12 -7.26 1.37 11.20
CA ARG A 12 -5.86 1.21 10.79
C ARG A 12 -5.03 0.52 11.87
N TYR A 13 -5.25 0.87 13.13
CA TYR A 13 -4.55 0.27 14.26
C TYR A 13 -4.82 -1.25 14.38
N ILE A 14 -6.09 -1.67 14.29
CA ILE A 14 -6.46 -3.07 14.45
C ILE A 14 -6.09 -3.91 13.23
N ASN A 15 -6.14 -3.35 12.02
CA ASN A 15 -5.74 -4.04 10.79
C ASN A 15 -4.25 -4.45 10.81
N ASN A 16 -3.40 -3.68 11.48
CA ASN A 16 -1.95 -3.95 11.55
C ASN A 16 -1.54 -4.97 12.63
N ARG A 17 -2.41 -5.29 13.59
CA ARG A 17 -2.05 -6.09 14.78
C ARG A 17 -2.63 -7.51 14.78
N PHE A 18 -3.57 -7.83 13.90
CA PHE A 18 -4.29 -9.11 13.79
C PHE A 18 -5.11 -9.54 15.01
N HIS A 19 -4.63 -9.27 16.23
CA HIS A 19 -5.29 -9.48 17.51
C HIS A 19 -5.21 -8.19 18.35
N PHE A 20 -6.31 -7.84 19.02
CA PHE A 20 -6.34 -6.71 19.95
C PHE A 20 -7.42 -6.89 21.03
N THR A 21 -7.27 -6.17 22.13
CA THR A 21 -8.22 -6.16 23.25
C THR A 21 -8.85 -4.78 23.41
N ILE A 22 -10.03 -4.73 24.03
CA ILE A 22 -10.67 -3.45 24.39
C ILE A 22 -9.77 -2.61 25.31
N SER A 23 -9.01 -3.25 26.20
CA SER A 23 -8.07 -2.57 27.08
C SER A 23 -6.96 -1.85 26.32
N GLU A 24 -6.46 -2.45 25.24
CA GLU A 24 -5.48 -1.80 24.36
C GLU A 24 -6.09 -0.60 23.64
N ILE A 25 -7.31 -0.72 23.11
CA ILE A 25 -8.00 0.41 22.47
C ILE A 25 -8.24 1.56 23.45
N ILE A 26 -8.66 1.26 24.69
CA ILE A 26 -8.85 2.26 25.75
C ILE A 26 -7.53 3.00 26.00
N ARG A 27 -6.42 2.26 26.16
CA ARG A 27 -5.12 2.84 26.47
C ARG A 27 -4.55 3.66 25.31
N GLU A 28 -4.61 3.13 24.09
CA GLU A 28 -4.03 3.75 22.91
C GLU A 28 -4.76 5.04 22.52
N PHE A 29 -6.09 5.01 22.54
CA PHE A 29 -6.92 6.11 22.06
C PHE A 29 -7.44 7.02 23.19
N ASN A 30 -7.10 6.72 24.44
CA ASN A 30 -7.52 7.43 25.64
C ASN A 30 -9.04 7.68 25.69
N ILE A 31 -9.82 6.60 25.51
CA ILE A 31 -11.29 6.63 25.49
C ILE A 31 -11.89 5.69 26.53
N SER A 32 -13.13 5.96 26.93
CA SER A 32 -13.83 5.08 27.87
C SER A 32 -14.13 3.71 27.25
N ARG A 33 -14.31 2.70 28.12
CA ARG A 33 -14.70 1.34 27.70
C ARG A 33 -15.98 1.31 26.86
N SER A 34 -16.98 2.10 27.22
CA SER A 34 -18.24 2.19 26.47
C SER A 34 -18.06 2.82 25.09
N THR A 35 -17.13 3.78 24.95
CA THR A 35 -16.78 4.39 23.67
C THR A 35 -16.04 3.39 22.79
N ALA A 36 -15.03 2.69 23.33
CA ALA A 36 -14.29 1.67 22.60
C ALA A 36 -15.21 0.57 22.04
N ILE A 37 -16.10 0.02 22.88
CA ILE A 37 -17.06 -1.02 22.44
C ILE A 37 -17.99 -0.50 21.34
N ARG A 38 -18.45 0.76 21.46
CA ARG A 38 -19.34 1.37 20.46
C ARG A 38 -18.63 1.56 19.13
N ASP A 39 -17.40 2.07 19.16
CA ASP A 39 -16.61 2.29 17.95
C ASP A 39 -16.27 0.97 17.25
N ILE A 40 -15.90 -0.09 18.01
CA ILE A 40 -15.63 -1.43 17.44
C ILE A 40 -16.88 -2.00 16.76
N ARG A 41 -18.07 -1.85 17.36
CA ARG A 41 -19.33 -2.27 16.72
C ARG A 41 -19.64 -1.49 15.44
N GLU A 42 -19.31 -0.21 15.41
CA GLU A 42 -19.50 0.62 14.22
C GLU A 42 -18.54 0.22 13.11
N ILE A 43 -17.29 -0.13 13.45
CA ILE A 43 -16.30 -0.67 12.53
C ILE A 43 -16.74 -2.02 11.94
N GLU A 44 -17.28 -2.91 12.78
CA GLU A 44 -17.86 -4.18 12.34
C GLU A 44 -19.03 -3.95 11.38
N ALA A 45 -19.93 -3.01 11.69
CA ALA A 45 -21.04 -2.64 10.83
C ALA A 45 -20.61 -1.99 9.49
N MET A 46 -19.41 -1.43 9.43
CA MET A 46 -18.79 -0.94 8.19
C MET A 46 -18.20 -2.06 7.32
N GLY A 47 -18.30 -3.32 7.74
CA GLY A 47 -17.90 -4.50 6.98
C GLY A 47 -16.50 -5.03 7.32
N MET A 48 -15.88 -4.56 8.41
CA MET A 48 -14.60 -5.11 8.85
C MET A 48 -14.79 -6.51 9.47
N PRO A 49 -14.07 -7.55 9.01
CA PRO A 49 -14.32 -8.92 9.45
C PRO A 49 -13.67 -9.18 10.81
N LEU A 50 -14.39 -8.85 11.88
CA LEU A 50 -13.96 -9.02 13.27
C LEU A 50 -14.56 -10.28 13.88
N VAL A 51 -13.76 -11.02 14.67
CA VAL A 51 -14.22 -12.15 15.48
C VAL A 51 -13.89 -11.87 16.93
N ALA A 52 -14.88 -11.95 17.81
CA ALA A 52 -14.67 -11.86 19.25
C ALA A 52 -14.47 -13.27 19.84
N GLU A 53 -13.38 -13.46 20.57
CA GLU A 53 -13.14 -14.65 21.38
C GLU A 53 -13.32 -14.34 22.86
N VAL A 54 -14.16 -15.13 23.55
CA VAL A 54 -14.42 -14.99 24.98
C VAL A 54 -13.51 -15.91 25.79
N GLY A 55 -12.84 -15.36 26.81
CA GLY A 55 -11.94 -16.12 27.68
C GLY A 55 -10.97 -15.24 28.46
N ARG A 56 -10.12 -15.85 29.29
CA ARG A 56 -9.12 -15.14 30.11
C ARG A 56 -8.05 -14.42 29.27
N THR A 57 -7.80 -14.92 28.06
CA THR A 57 -6.96 -14.35 27.00
C THR A 57 -7.79 -13.89 25.80
N GLY A 58 -9.11 -13.73 25.99
CA GLY A 58 -10.03 -13.36 24.93
C GLY A 58 -9.76 -11.96 24.38
N GLY A 59 -10.17 -11.72 23.15
CA GLY A 59 -9.89 -10.51 22.40
C GLY A 59 -10.65 -10.48 21.08
N TYR A 60 -10.27 -9.56 20.21
CA TYR A 60 -10.78 -9.44 18.87
C TYR A 60 -9.70 -9.85 17.88
N PHE A 61 -10.10 -10.63 16.88
CA PHE A 61 -9.27 -11.00 15.74
C PHE A 61 -9.81 -10.36 14.48
N VAL A 62 -8.91 -9.85 13.65
CA VAL A 62 -9.23 -9.42 12.28
C VAL A 62 -9.02 -10.62 11.38
N MET A 63 -10.07 -11.14 10.74
CA MET A 63 -9.92 -12.26 9.82
C MET A 63 -9.02 -11.86 8.64
N HIS A 64 -8.20 -12.80 8.18
CA HIS A 64 -7.38 -12.63 7.00
C HIS A 64 -8.28 -12.49 5.76
N ASN A 65 -8.48 -11.27 5.29
CA ASN A 65 -8.80 -11.08 3.88
C ASN A 65 -7.47 -11.05 3.12
N SER A 66 -7.22 -12.08 2.31
CA SER A 66 -6.15 -12.12 1.31
C SER A 66 -6.33 -11.10 0.18
N ILE A 67 -7.29 -10.19 0.33
CA ILE A 67 -7.62 -9.10 -0.58
C ILE A 67 -7.33 -7.82 0.19
N LEU A 68 -6.52 -6.94 -0.39
CA LEU A 68 -6.23 -5.62 0.17
C LEU A 68 -7.56 -4.93 0.52
N PRO A 69 -7.69 -4.34 1.72
CA PRO A 69 -8.91 -3.63 2.09
C PRO A 69 -9.17 -2.50 1.09
N VAL A 70 -10.43 -2.12 0.91
CA VAL A 70 -10.79 -0.97 0.07
C VAL A 70 -10.17 0.29 0.69
N VAL A 71 -9.10 0.79 0.07
CA VAL A 71 -8.39 1.99 0.52
C VAL A 71 -9.06 3.22 -0.08
N ARG A 72 -9.38 4.21 0.76
CA ARG A 72 -9.81 5.53 0.30
C ARG A 72 -8.57 6.41 0.18
N PHE A 73 -8.38 7.03 -0.96
CA PHE A 73 -7.34 8.02 -1.18
C PHE A 73 -7.98 9.40 -1.27
N THR A 74 -7.30 10.39 -0.69
CA THR A 74 -7.53 11.80 -1.00
C THR A 74 -6.84 12.16 -2.31
N ASP A 75 -7.28 13.24 -2.94
CA ASP A 75 -6.72 13.74 -4.20
C ASP A 75 -5.19 13.93 -4.12
N ASN A 76 -4.68 14.41 -2.99
CA ASN A 76 -3.25 14.59 -2.78
C ASN A 76 -2.50 13.26 -2.60
N GLU A 77 -3.10 12.25 -1.96
CA GLU A 77 -2.49 10.93 -1.82
C GLU A 77 -2.44 10.20 -3.17
N VAL A 78 -3.46 10.35 -4.01
CA VAL A 78 -3.44 9.87 -5.39
C VAL A 78 -2.31 10.54 -6.18
N LYS A 79 -2.25 11.89 -6.15
CA LYS A 79 -1.19 12.66 -6.82
C LYS A 79 0.20 12.24 -6.34
N ALA A 80 0.40 12.08 -5.03
CA ALA A 80 1.66 11.64 -4.46
C ALA A 80 2.05 10.23 -4.92
N LEU A 81 1.10 9.29 -4.95
CA LEU A 81 1.32 7.94 -5.44
C LEU A 81 1.71 7.93 -6.93
N PHE A 82 1.00 8.69 -7.75
CA PHE A 82 1.32 8.85 -9.18
C PHE A 82 2.69 9.50 -9.39
N ILE A 83 3.01 10.57 -8.67
CA ILE A 83 4.32 11.22 -8.74
C ILE A 83 5.42 10.27 -8.31
N ALA A 84 5.23 9.47 -7.25
CA ALA A 84 6.20 8.46 -6.83
C ALA A 84 6.42 7.39 -7.90
N PHE A 85 5.36 6.94 -8.59
CA PHE A 85 5.49 6.09 -9.75
C PHE A 85 6.28 6.78 -10.87
N MET A 86 5.86 7.98 -11.31
CA MET A 86 6.54 8.73 -12.37
C MET A 86 8.02 9.00 -12.08
N ALA A 87 8.34 9.35 -10.83
CA ALA A 87 9.70 9.62 -10.36
C ALA A 87 10.59 8.37 -10.39
N THR A 88 10.00 7.20 -10.17
CA THR A 88 10.72 5.93 -10.24
C THR A 88 10.92 5.58 -11.71
N ARG A 89 11.95 6.10 -12.37
CA ARG A 89 12.22 5.77 -13.79
C ARG A 89 13.18 4.62 -13.99
N ASN A 90 13.51 3.93 -12.91
CA ASN A 90 14.47 2.85 -12.93
C ASN A 90 13.83 1.61 -13.57
N GLN A 91 14.12 1.37 -14.85
CA GLN A 91 13.75 0.13 -15.52
C GLN A 91 14.37 -1.08 -14.81
N GLN A 92 15.45 -0.90 -14.04
CA GLN A 92 16.12 -1.97 -13.29
C GLN A 92 15.32 -2.48 -12.08
N LEU A 93 14.16 -1.88 -11.77
CA LEU A 93 13.27 -2.43 -10.76
C LEU A 93 12.39 -3.53 -11.36
N PRO A 94 12.28 -4.70 -10.71
CA PRO A 94 11.37 -5.75 -11.16
C PRO A 94 9.91 -5.26 -11.14
N TYR A 95 9.03 -5.98 -11.83
CA TYR A 95 7.58 -5.68 -11.91
C TYR A 95 7.16 -4.50 -12.82
N LEU A 96 7.97 -4.10 -13.81
CA LEU A 96 7.60 -3.05 -14.77
C LEU A 96 6.22 -3.25 -15.43
N LYS A 97 5.91 -4.47 -15.87
CA LYS A 97 4.59 -4.81 -16.43
C LYS A 97 3.47 -4.66 -15.40
N SER A 98 3.72 -5.08 -14.15
CA SER A 98 2.74 -4.93 -13.07
C SER A 98 2.50 -3.46 -12.73
N ARG A 99 3.50 -2.59 -12.90
CA ARG A 99 3.35 -1.15 -12.70
C ARG A 99 2.49 -0.48 -13.76
N GLN A 100 2.65 -0.82 -15.05
CA GLN A 100 1.76 -0.31 -16.10
C GLN A 100 0.31 -0.72 -15.81
N SER A 101 0.09 -2.00 -15.51
CA SER A 101 -1.24 -2.50 -15.12
C SER A 101 -1.79 -1.80 -13.87
N LEU A 102 -0.94 -1.47 -12.90
CA LEU A 102 -1.34 -0.77 -11.69
C LEU A 102 -1.71 0.69 -11.99
N ALA A 103 -0.95 1.39 -12.85
CA ALA A 103 -1.26 2.75 -13.27
C ALA A 103 -2.62 2.81 -13.99
N GLU A 104 -2.89 1.89 -14.92
CA GLU A 104 -4.18 1.78 -15.61
C GLU A 104 -5.33 1.55 -14.62
N LYS A 105 -5.15 0.63 -13.65
CA LYS A 105 -6.15 0.38 -12.60
C LYS A 105 -6.38 1.61 -11.72
N LEU A 106 -5.34 2.34 -11.35
CA LEU A 106 -5.46 3.54 -10.52
C LEU A 106 -6.13 4.70 -11.29
N LEU A 107 -5.79 4.89 -12.56
CA LEU A 107 -6.45 5.87 -13.43
C LEU A 107 -7.95 5.56 -13.58
N GLY A 108 -8.30 4.27 -13.69
CA GLY A 108 -9.69 3.83 -13.75
C GLY A 108 -10.51 4.01 -12.46
N LEU A 109 -9.87 4.35 -11.33
CA LEU A 109 -10.54 4.54 -10.04
C LEU A 109 -10.82 6.02 -9.69
N ILE A 110 -10.28 6.95 -10.48
CA ILE A 110 -10.31 8.40 -10.21
C ILE A 110 -11.13 9.15 -11.25
N SER A 111 -11.62 10.35 -10.93
CA SER A 111 -12.46 11.14 -11.84
C SER A 111 -11.68 11.66 -13.06
N GLU A 112 -12.39 11.96 -14.16
CA GLU A 112 -11.78 12.53 -15.38
C GLU A 112 -10.94 13.79 -15.07
N THR A 113 -11.46 14.67 -14.21
CA THR A 113 -10.74 15.87 -13.75
C THR A 113 -9.42 15.56 -13.04
N GLN A 114 -9.34 14.46 -12.29
CA GLN A 114 -8.13 14.02 -11.61
C GLN A 114 -7.16 13.34 -12.59
N GLN A 115 -7.68 12.68 -13.63
CA GLN A 115 -6.85 12.12 -14.70
C GLN A 115 -6.17 13.25 -15.47
N ASP A 116 -6.90 14.31 -15.81
CA ASP A 116 -6.35 15.50 -16.49
C ASP A 116 -5.23 16.14 -15.67
N ASP A 117 -5.44 16.31 -14.36
CA ASP A 117 -4.42 16.81 -13.43
C ASP A 117 -3.15 15.94 -13.46
N ILE A 118 -3.29 14.61 -13.49
CA ILE A 118 -2.16 13.68 -13.50
C ILE A 118 -1.43 13.72 -14.84
N VAL A 119 -2.15 13.78 -15.96
CA VAL A 119 -1.55 13.93 -17.30
C VAL A 119 -0.75 15.22 -17.38
N LEU A 120 -1.30 16.33 -16.86
CA LEU A 120 -0.60 17.60 -16.80
C LEU A 120 0.64 17.51 -15.90
N LEU A 121 0.55 16.88 -14.73
CA LEU A 121 1.71 16.67 -13.85
C LEU A 121 2.81 15.84 -14.53
N ASN A 122 2.45 14.81 -15.30
CA ASN A 122 3.42 14.02 -16.06
C ASN A 122 4.16 14.85 -17.12
N GLN A 123 3.49 15.84 -17.72
CA GLN A 123 4.11 16.74 -18.69
C GLN A 123 5.00 17.80 -18.04
N LEU A 124 4.66 18.23 -16.82
CA LEU A 124 5.39 19.28 -16.10
C LEU A 124 6.61 18.75 -15.33
N LEU A 125 6.54 17.51 -14.84
CA LEU A 125 7.59 16.94 -14.00
C LEU A 125 8.67 16.26 -14.85
N LEU A 126 9.82 16.92 -14.96
CA LEU A 126 11.04 16.35 -15.51
C LEU A 126 11.90 15.82 -14.36
N PHE A 127 12.16 14.51 -14.37
CA PHE A 127 13.05 13.88 -13.39
C PHE A 127 14.49 13.85 -13.92
N GLU A 128 15.46 13.67 -13.04
CA GLU A 128 16.86 13.46 -13.43
C GLU A 128 17.02 12.05 -14.03
N GLY A 129 17.82 11.90 -15.09
CA GLY A 129 17.95 10.62 -15.83
C GLY A 129 16.86 10.37 -16.88
N THR A 130 16.21 11.44 -17.36
CA THR A 130 15.14 11.39 -18.36
C THR A 130 15.59 11.99 -19.66
N ASN A 131 15.18 11.44 -20.80
CA ASN A 131 15.53 12.04 -22.09
C ASN A 131 14.84 13.41 -22.20
N PRO A 132 15.59 14.53 -22.27
CA PRO A 132 15.00 15.88 -22.25
C PRO A 132 14.14 16.19 -23.49
N HIS A 133 14.34 15.45 -24.58
CA HIS A 133 13.64 15.64 -25.84
C HIS A 133 12.47 14.68 -26.03
N ASN A 134 12.42 13.60 -25.26
CA ASN A 134 11.28 12.69 -25.23
C ASN A 134 11.12 12.10 -23.81
N PRO A 135 10.41 12.80 -22.91
CA PRO A 135 10.24 12.36 -21.53
C PRO A 135 9.54 10.99 -21.41
N ASP A 136 8.74 10.60 -22.40
CA ASP A 136 8.09 9.27 -22.49
C ASP A 136 9.04 8.17 -22.98
N LEU A 137 10.20 8.54 -23.54
CA LEU A 137 11.25 7.58 -23.90
C LEU A 137 11.92 7.09 -22.61
N LEU A 138 11.49 5.91 -22.18
CA LEU A 138 12.23 5.10 -21.23
C LEU A 138 13.33 4.41 -22.04
N GLU A 139 14.60 4.79 -21.87
CA GLU A 139 15.69 4.10 -22.56
C GLU A 139 15.65 2.60 -22.19
N LEU A 140 15.41 1.75 -23.19
CA LEU A 140 15.23 0.30 -23.08
C LEU A 140 16.49 -0.45 -22.64
N SER A 141 17.58 0.25 -22.35
CA SER A 141 18.90 -0.30 -22.05
C SER A 141 19.03 -0.86 -20.63
N ASP A 142 18.06 -0.61 -19.75
CA ASP A 142 18.16 -0.89 -18.31
C ASP A 142 17.05 -1.82 -17.80
N LEU A 143 16.60 -2.79 -18.60
CA LEU A 143 15.74 -3.85 -18.05
C LEU A 143 16.47 -4.58 -16.92
N PRO A 144 15.80 -4.90 -15.79
CA PRO A 144 16.44 -5.62 -14.71
C PRO A 144 16.88 -6.97 -15.26
N HIS A 145 18.07 -7.43 -14.86
CA HIS A 145 18.44 -8.80 -15.15
C HIS A 145 17.33 -9.72 -14.58
N PRO A 146 16.78 -10.69 -15.35
CA PRO A 146 15.69 -11.55 -14.90
C PRO A 146 15.95 -12.28 -13.56
N LEU A 147 17.22 -12.42 -13.17
CA LEU A 147 17.63 -12.95 -11.87
C LEU A 147 17.20 -12.06 -10.69
N LEU A 148 17.07 -10.75 -10.86
CA LEU A 148 16.75 -9.84 -9.76
C LEU A 148 15.37 -10.12 -9.16
N GLU A 149 14.37 -10.37 -10.00
CA GLU A 149 13.03 -10.76 -9.54
C GLU A 149 13.08 -12.08 -8.76
N LYS A 150 13.84 -13.05 -9.27
CA LYS A 150 14.04 -14.34 -8.62
C LYS A 150 14.75 -14.21 -7.26
N LEU A 151 15.76 -13.34 -7.17
CA LEU A 151 16.49 -13.04 -5.94
C LEU A 151 15.57 -12.42 -4.89
N ILE A 152 14.72 -11.46 -5.28
CA ILE A 152 13.74 -10.85 -4.37
C ILE A 152 12.75 -11.90 -3.85
N GLN A 153 12.22 -12.75 -4.72
CA GLN A 153 11.32 -13.83 -4.28
C GLN A 153 11.98 -14.79 -3.29
N MET A 154 13.26 -15.11 -3.48
CA MET A 154 14.02 -15.94 -2.53
C MET A 154 14.27 -15.22 -1.21
N LEU A 155 14.61 -13.91 -1.25
CA LEU A 155 14.82 -13.09 -0.06
C LEU A 155 13.57 -12.89 0.79
N LEU A 156 12.38 -12.97 0.17
CA LEU A 156 11.10 -12.95 0.88
C LEU A 156 10.84 -14.26 1.65
N LEU A 157 11.54 -15.34 1.32
CA LEU A 157 11.42 -16.65 1.98
C LEU A 157 12.52 -16.87 3.03
N ASP A 158 13.74 -16.40 2.76
CA ASP A 158 14.88 -16.48 3.67
C ASP A 158 15.77 -15.25 3.52
N SER A 159 16.18 -14.64 4.65
CA SER A 159 17.05 -13.47 4.66
C SER A 159 18.51 -13.78 4.31
N HIS A 160 18.88 -15.05 4.15
CA HIS A 160 20.22 -15.48 3.76
C HIS A 160 20.22 -16.16 2.39
N LEU A 161 21.15 -15.75 1.52
CA LEU A 161 21.25 -16.28 0.17
C LEU A 161 22.71 -16.60 -0.19
N LEU A 162 22.95 -17.82 -0.69
CA LEU A 162 24.23 -18.21 -1.28
C LEU A 162 24.14 -18.13 -2.81
N ILE A 163 24.91 -17.23 -3.43
CA ILE A 163 24.93 -17.04 -4.89
C ILE A 163 26.19 -17.67 -5.45
N THR A 164 26.06 -18.49 -6.50
CA THR A 164 27.19 -19.00 -7.29
C THR A 164 27.09 -18.48 -8.71
N ILE A 165 28.12 -17.77 -9.17
CA ILE A 165 28.19 -17.22 -10.53
C ILE A 165 29.08 -18.15 -11.36
N LYS A 166 28.60 -18.58 -12.53
CA LYS A 166 29.43 -19.21 -13.55
C LYS A 166 29.76 -18.17 -14.60
N GLU A 167 31.01 -17.73 -14.68
CA GLU A 167 31.50 -16.94 -15.81
C GLU A 167 31.72 -17.87 -17.00
N GLU A 168 30.98 -17.64 -18.09
CA GLU A 168 31.33 -18.20 -19.40
C GLU A 168 32.46 -17.35 -20.00
N LYS A 169 33.54 -18.02 -20.44
CA LYS A 169 34.72 -17.41 -21.06
C LYS A 169 34.46 -16.96 -22.49
#